data_AF-A0A6A3JD06-F1
#
_entry.id   AF-A0A6A3JD06-F1
#
_cell.length_a   1.000
_cell.length_b   1.000
_cell.length_c   1.000
_cell.angle_alpha   90.00
_cell.angle_beta   90.00
_cell.angle_gamma   90.00
#
_symmetry.space_group_name_H-M   'P 1'
#
loop_
_entity.id
_entity.type
_entity.pdbx_description
1 polymer ?
#
loop_
_entity_poly.entity_id
_entity_poly.type
_entity_poly.pdbx_seq_one_letter_code
_entity_poly.pdbx_strand_id
1 'polypeptide(L)'
;MDSGPEAESDRLTTYEEVLEQWALNDCSAVTNSPGDDAMKALFRRWRATRSKPVTVTGTVTPQSLDRAWTSFVSRWNTEGPEAFQQKLMRREEQHSRLSVQALVSQICQLSWDADRECFFAHYRLGCPGCRGYSVVRPSAADWDRITNSTPPLRNRAQAGGAVPARVA
;
A
#
# COMPACT_ATOMS: atom_id res chain seq x y z
N MET A 1 -26.69 44.78 -36.98
CA MET A 1 -27.31 43.46 -36.84
C MET A 1 -26.24 42.47 -37.26
N ASP A 2 -25.33 42.13 -36.37
CA ASP A 2 -25.51 41.27 -35.18
C ASP A 2 -25.68 39.80 -35.57
N SER A 3 -24.63 39.04 -35.28
CA SER A 3 -24.60 37.63 -34.82
C SER A 3 -23.30 37.00 -35.32
N GLY A 4 -22.22 37.20 -34.56
CA GLY A 4 -21.09 36.27 -34.60
C GLY A 4 -21.46 35.02 -33.79
N PRO A 5 -21.14 33.80 -34.23
CA PRO A 5 -21.29 32.65 -33.37
C PRO A 5 -20.06 32.55 -32.48
N GLU A 6 -20.30 32.92 -31.22
CA GLU A 6 -19.97 32.08 -30.08
C GLU A 6 -18.49 31.66 -29.99
N ALA A 7 -17.75 32.48 -29.24
CA ALA A 7 -16.61 32.00 -28.48
C ALA A 7 -17.06 30.76 -27.69
N GLU A 8 -16.80 29.60 -28.27
CA GLU A 8 -17.05 28.30 -27.68
C GLU A 8 -16.37 28.29 -26.32
N SER A 9 -17.21 28.23 -25.31
CA SER A 9 -16.89 28.29 -23.90
C SER A 9 -16.16 27.01 -23.47
N ASP A 10 -15.02 26.70 -24.09
CA ASP A 10 -13.98 25.86 -23.49
C ASP A 10 -13.22 26.74 -22.48
N ARG A 11 -14.00 27.25 -21.52
CA ARG A 11 -13.51 27.98 -20.36
C ARG A 11 -12.56 27.03 -19.65
N LEU A 12 -11.27 27.31 -19.78
CA LEU A 12 -10.15 26.79 -19.01
C LEU A 12 -10.58 26.41 -17.59
N THR A 13 -11.10 25.18 -17.43
CA THR A 13 -11.45 24.62 -16.14
C THR A 13 -10.14 24.57 -15.38
N THR A 14 -10.08 25.22 -14.23
CA THR A 14 -8.85 25.26 -13.45
C THR A 14 -8.44 23.82 -13.09
N TYR A 15 -7.15 23.58 -12.95
CA TYR A 15 -6.64 22.25 -12.60
C TYR A 15 -7.31 21.66 -11.34
N GLU A 16 -7.70 22.53 -10.39
CA GLU A 16 -8.44 22.12 -9.19
C GLU A 16 -9.88 21.72 -9.49
N GLU A 17 -10.60 22.44 -10.34
CA GLU A 17 -11.98 22.07 -10.74
C GLU A 17 -12.03 20.73 -11.49
N VAL A 18 -11.03 20.44 -12.33
CA VAL A 18 -10.92 19.14 -13.02
C VAL A 18 -10.64 18.02 -12.03
N LEU A 19 -9.77 18.26 -11.05
CA LEU A 19 -9.41 17.24 -10.07
C LEU A 19 -10.42 17.07 -8.95
N GLU A 20 -11.28 18.04 -8.66
CA GLU A 20 -12.27 17.99 -7.57
C GLU A 20 -13.70 17.78 -8.08
N GLN A 21 -13.83 17.27 -9.31
CA GLN A 21 -15.12 17.10 -9.98
C GLN A 21 -16.09 16.17 -9.24
N TRP A 22 -15.59 15.20 -8.46
CA TRP A 22 -16.41 14.22 -7.75
C TRP A 22 -15.92 14.05 -6.32
N ALA A 23 -16.86 14.15 -5.38
CA ALA A 23 -16.60 13.86 -3.98
C ALA A 23 -16.28 12.37 -3.79
N LEU A 24 -15.52 12.05 -2.74
CA LEU A 24 -15.18 10.68 -2.39
C LEU A 24 -16.43 9.78 -2.29
N ASN A 25 -16.42 8.68 -3.04
CA ASN A 25 -17.49 7.69 -3.19
C ASN A 25 -18.67 8.11 -4.07
N ASP A 26 -18.65 9.29 -4.69
CA ASP A 26 -19.64 9.65 -5.70
C ASP A 26 -19.46 8.79 -6.96
N CYS A 27 -20.42 7.88 -7.20
CA CYS A 27 -20.41 6.97 -8.33
C CYS A 27 -21.29 7.44 -9.50
N SER A 28 -21.87 8.65 -9.44
CA SER A 28 -22.82 9.17 -10.43
C SER A 28 -22.28 9.22 -11.86
N ALA A 29 -20.96 9.40 -12.01
CA ALA A 29 -20.28 9.49 -13.30
C ALA A 29 -19.57 8.19 -13.73
N VAL A 30 -19.70 7.10 -12.98
CA VAL A 30 -19.01 5.84 -13.30
C VAL A 30 -19.74 5.12 -14.43
N THR A 31 -19.05 4.95 -15.56
CA THR A 31 -19.60 4.18 -16.70
C THR A 31 -19.41 2.69 -16.49
N ASN A 32 -20.37 1.87 -16.93
CA ASN A 32 -20.35 0.41 -16.79
C ASN A 32 -20.04 -0.05 -15.35
N SER A 33 -20.69 0.62 -14.38
CA SER A 33 -20.42 0.41 -12.95
C SER A 33 -20.77 -1.01 -12.51
N PRO A 34 -19.87 -1.70 -11.77
CA PRO A 34 -20.17 -2.97 -11.10
C PRO A 34 -20.99 -2.76 -9.81
N GLY A 35 -21.43 -1.52 -9.52
CA GLY A 35 -22.12 -1.13 -8.29
C GLY A 35 -21.22 -0.34 -7.34
N ASP A 36 -21.83 0.53 -6.53
CA ASP A 36 -21.12 1.49 -5.68
C ASP A 36 -20.15 0.83 -4.70
N ASP A 37 -20.57 -0.26 -4.05
CA ASP A 37 -19.70 -0.94 -3.07
C ASP A 37 -18.51 -1.63 -3.72
N ALA A 38 -18.70 -2.16 -4.94
CA ALA A 38 -17.62 -2.69 -5.74
C ALA A 38 -16.64 -1.58 -6.17
N MET A 39 -17.15 -0.41 -6.57
CA MET A 39 -16.31 0.75 -6.90
C MET A 39 -15.50 1.25 -5.70
N LYS A 40 -16.12 1.33 -4.51
CA LYS A 40 -15.41 1.66 -3.26
C LYS A 40 -14.32 0.64 -2.95
N ALA A 41 -14.60 -0.66 -3.12
CA ALA A 41 -13.60 -1.71 -2.90
C ALA A 41 -12.43 -1.63 -3.90
N LEU A 42 -12.71 -1.38 -5.18
CA LEU A 42 -11.70 -1.17 -6.21
C LEU A 42 -10.83 0.05 -5.93
N PHE A 43 -11.42 1.16 -5.48
CA PHE A 43 -10.68 2.35 -5.07
C PHE A 43 -9.72 2.05 -3.91
N ARG A 44 -10.18 1.33 -2.89
CA ARG A 44 -9.33 0.94 -1.74
C ARG A 44 -8.13 0.12 -2.19
N ARG A 45 -8.37 -0.89 -3.03
CA ARG A 45 -7.33 -1.73 -3.65
C ARG A 45 -6.34 -0.89 -4.47
N TRP A 46 -6.85 -0.03 -5.33
CA TRP A 46 -6.04 0.85 -6.17
C TRP A 46 -5.12 1.76 -5.36
N ARG A 47 -5.61 2.35 -4.26
CA ARG A 47 -4.76 3.15 -3.36
C ARG A 47 -3.77 2.30 -2.57
N ALA A 48 -4.14 1.09 -2.17
CA ALA A 48 -3.25 0.17 -1.47
C ALA A 48 -2.02 -0.20 -2.32
N THR A 49 -2.14 -0.29 -3.67
CA THR A 49 -0.99 -0.51 -4.57
C THR A 49 0.10 0.57 -4.48
N ARG A 50 -0.18 1.71 -3.83
CA ARG A 50 0.76 2.81 -3.59
C ARG A 50 1.00 3.07 -2.11
N SER A 51 0.55 2.16 -1.23
CA SER A 51 0.57 2.33 0.23
C SER A 51 -0.07 3.64 0.70
N LYS A 52 -1.10 4.11 -0.02
CA LYS A 52 -1.82 5.35 0.31
C LYS A 52 -3.07 5.01 1.13
N PRO A 53 -3.34 5.74 2.23
CA PRO A 53 -4.53 5.50 3.03
C PRO A 53 -5.78 5.96 2.28
N VAL A 54 -6.92 5.38 2.67
CA VAL A 54 -8.26 5.65 2.11
C VAL A 54 -9.13 6.48 3.07
N THR A 55 -8.60 6.78 4.25
CA THR A 55 -9.22 7.62 5.28
C THR A 55 -8.37 8.86 5.51
N VAL A 56 -9.00 9.89 6.07
CA VAL A 56 -8.31 11.11 6.50
C VAL A 56 -7.27 10.75 7.57
N THR A 57 -6.08 11.29 7.43
CA THR A 57 -4.98 11.19 8.40
C THR A 57 -4.31 12.55 8.50
N GLY A 58 -3.33 12.72 9.41
CA GLY A 58 -2.61 14.00 9.54
C GLY A 58 -1.98 14.54 8.25
N THR A 59 -1.76 13.69 7.23
CA THR A 59 -1.19 14.08 5.93
C THR A 59 -2.13 13.87 4.74
N VAL A 60 -3.30 13.27 4.95
CA VAL A 60 -4.29 13.01 3.89
C VAL A 60 -5.57 13.73 4.26
N THR A 61 -5.84 14.82 3.54
CA THR A 61 -7.00 15.69 3.74
C THR A 61 -8.23 15.14 3.01
N PRO A 62 -9.45 15.56 3.38
CA PRO A 62 -10.67 15.24 2.61
C PRO A 62 -10.52 15.58 1.11
N GLN A 63 -10.07 16.81 0.82
CA GLN A 63 -9.85 17.27 -0.55
C GLN A 63 -8.85 16.40 -1.32
N SER A 64 -7.82 15.87 -0.65
CA SER A 64 -6.87 14.93 -1.29
C SER A 64 -7.50 13.57 -1.64
N LEU A 65 -8.54 13.16 -0.92
CA LEU A 65 -9.31 11.95 -1.21
C LEU A 65 -10.30 12.19 -2.34
N ASP A 66 -10.94 13.36 -2.40
CA ASP A 66 -11.78 13.76 -3.54
C ASP A 66 -10.95 13.79 -4.83
N ARG A 67 -9.79 14.47 -4.81
CA ARG A 67 -8.84 14.48 -5.95
C ARG A 67 -8.43 13.09 -6.41
N ALA A 68 -8.21 12.19 -5.46
CA ALA A 68 -7.84 10.82 -5.75
C ALA A 68 -9.00 9.99 -6.29
N TRP A 69 -10.21 10.22 -5.79
CA TRP A 69 -11.43 9.59 -6.26
C TRP A 69 -11.71 10.03 -7.70
N THR A 70 -11.64 11.33 -7.99
CA THR A 70 -11.82 11.85 -9.34
C THR A 70 -10.82 11.25 -10.32
N SER A 71 -9.54 11.26 -9.97
CA SER A 71 -8.50 10.63 -10.79
C SER A 71 -8.74 9.13 -11.03
N PHE A 72 -9.38 8.44 -10.08
CA PHE A 72 -9.72 7.03 -10.20
C PHE A 72 -10.93 6.82 -11.12
N VAL A 73 -12.00 7.61 -10.97
CA VAL A 73 -13.19 7.57 -11.83
C VAL A 73 -12.83 7.94 -13.27
N SER A 74 -12.08 9.01 -13.50
CA SER A 74 -11.62 9.39 -14.85
C SER A 74 -10.84 8.24 -15.50
N ARG A 75 -9.93 7.60 -14.75
CA ARG A 75 -9.15 6.47 -15.26
C ARG A 75 -10.01 5.26 -15.57
N TRP A 76 -10.97 4.92 -14.70
CA TRP A 76 -11.91 3.83 -14.95
C TRP A 76 -12.69 4.09 -16.24
N ASN A 77 -13.26 5.29 -16.38
CA ASN A 77 -14.05 5.67 -17.54
C ASN A 77 -13.24 5.69 -18.84
N THR A 78 -11.96 6.10 -18.80
CA THR A 78 -11.08 6.12 -19.98
C THR A 78 -10.57 4.74 -20.37
N GLU A 79 -10.19 3.91 -19.40
CA GLU A 79 -9.57 2.60 -19.68
C GLU A 79 -10.60 1.49 -19.91
N GLY A 80 -11.79 1.65 -19.35
CA GLY A 80 -12.83 0.63 -19.34
C GLY A 80 -12.62 -0.44 -18.25
N PRO A 81 -13.70 -1.15 -17.84
CA PRO A 81 -13.67 -2.05 -16.68
C PRO A 81 -12.62 -3.16 -16.77
N GLU A 82 -12.54 -3.86 -17.90
CA GLU A 82 -11.65 -5.02 -18.07
C GLU A 82 -10.18 -4.62 -18.01
N ALA A 83 -9.79 -3.61 -18.80
CA ALA A 83 -8.40 -3.15 -18.86
C ALA A 83 -7.96 -2.55 -17.52
N PHE A 84 -8.85 -1.81 -16.84
CA PHE A 84 -8.57 -1.29 -15.51
C PHE A 84 -8.32 -2.41 -14.50
N GLN A 85 -9.19 -3.42 -14.45
CA GLN A 85 -9.05 -4.55 -13.52
C GLN A 85 -7.78 -5.37 -13.79
N GLN A 86 -7.45 -5.64 -15.06
CA GLN A 86 -6.19 -6.31 -15.41
C GLN A 86 -4.96 -5.50 -15.00
N LYS A 87 -5.01 -4.17 -15.12
CA LYS A 87 -3.93 -3.28 -14.66
C LYS A 87 -3.84 -3.28 -13.13
N LEU A 88 -4.97 -3.25 -12.43
CA LEU A 88 -5.01 -3.32 -10.97
C LEU A 88 -4.37 -4.62 -10.47
N MET A 89 -4.75 -5.78 -11.03
CA MET A 89 -4.15 -7.07 -10.66
C MET A 89 -2.63 -7.07 -10.82
N ARG A 90 -2.11 -6.60 -11.97
CA ARG A 90 -0.67 -6.49 -12.20
C ARG A 90 0.03 -5.58 -11.19
N ARG A 91 -0.61 -4.46 -10.81
CA ARG A 91 -0.07 -3.54 -9.81
C ARG A 91 -0.08 -4.13 -8.40
N GLU A 92 -1.11 -4.89 -8.05
CA GLU A 92 -1.21 -5.59 -6.76
C GLU A 92 -0.13 -6.66 -6.65
N GLU A 93 0.08 -7.45 -7.69
CA GLU A 93 1.16 -8.45 -7.74
C GLU A 93 2.55 -7.78 -7.67
N GLN A 94 2.76 -6.72 -8.44
CA GLN A 94 4.02 -5.98 -8.38
C GLN A 94 4.24 -5.36 -7.00
N HIS A 95 3.20 -4.78 -6.39
CA HIS A 95 3.29 -4.20 -5.05
C HIS A 95 3.54 -5.27 -4.00
N SER A 96 2.87 -6.42 -4.04
CA SER A 96 3.11 -7.51 -3.08
C SER A 96 4.54 -8.05 -3.17
N ARG A 97 5.11 -8.11 -4.39
CA ARG A 97 6.49 -8.54 -4.63
C ARG A 97 7.54 -7.52 -4.20
N LEU A 98 7.29 -6.22 -4.40
CA LEU A 98 8.28 -5.15 -4.20
C LEU A 98 8.08 -4.33 -2.92
N SER A 99 6.95 -4.48 -2.23
CA SER A 99 6.65 -3.72 -1.03
C SER A 99 7.55 -4.17 0.12
N VAL A 100 8.32 -3.22 0.67
CA VAL A 100 9.10 -3.43 1.90
C VAL A 100 8.20 -3.92 3.05
N GLN A 101 6.96 -3.43 3.12
CA GLN A 101 6.01 -3.88 4.12
C GLN A 101 5.57 -5.33 3.89
N ALA A 102 5.35 -5.74 2.63
CA ALA A 102 5.03 -7.13 2.31
C ALA A 102 6.22 -8.06 2.62
N LEU A 103 7.45 -7.63 2.29
CA LEU A 103 8.67 -8.33 2.65
C LEU A 103 8.83 -8.46 4.17
N VAL A 104 8.56 -7.38 4.92
CA VAL A 104 8.56 -7.40 6.39
C VAL A 104 7.56 -8.41 6.94
N SER A 105 6.33 -8.45 6.41
CA SER A 105 5.33 -9.44 6.82
C SER A 105 5.76 -10.87 6.50
N GLN A 106 6.36 -11.11 5.32
CA GLN A 106 6.87 -12.43 4.94
C GLN A 106 8.04 -12.87 5.83
N ILE A 107 9.02 -12.01 6.08
CA ILE A 107 10.12 -12.29 7.01
C ILE A 107 9.58 -12.59 8.41
N CYS A 108 8.55 -11.87 8.83
CA CYS A 108 7.88 -12.11 10.10
C CYS A 108 7.24 -13.49 10.17
N GLN A 109 6.45 -13.85 9.15
CA GLN A 109 5.82 -15.16 9.08
C GLN A 109 6.87 -16.28 9.09
N LEU A 110 7.89 -16.18 8.24
CA LEU A 110 8.96 -17.18 8.15
C LEU A 110 9.77 -17.29 9.44
N SER A 111 9.96 -16.18 10.17
CA SER A 111 10.62 -16.20 11.47
C SER A 111 9.75 -16.96 12.48
N TRP A 112 8.46 -16.66 12.53
CA TRP A 112 7.50 -17.32 13.41
C TRP A 112 7.42 -18.83 13.13
N ASP A 113 7.30 -19.22 11.86
CA ASP A 113 7.25 -20.63 11.44
C ASP A 113 8.54 -21.39 11.80
N ALA A 114 9.67 -20.68 11.92
CA ALA A 114 10.97 -21.22 12.32
C ALA A 114 11.25 -21.11 13.82
N ASP A 115 10.24 -20.71 14.63
CA ASP A 115 10.35 -20.44 16.06
C ASP A 115 11.47 -19.41 16.39
N ARG A 116 11.58 -18.39 15.52
CA ARG A 116 12.51 -17.27 15.65
C ARG A 116 11.74 -15.98 15.86
N GLU A 117 12.24 -15.17 16.77
CA GLU A 117 11.74 -13.82 16.94
C GLU A 117 12.14 -12.92 15.75
N CYS A 118 11.18 -12.20 15.16
CA CYS A 118 11.38 -11.41 13.94
C CYS A 118 12.02 -10.03 14.21
N PHE A 119 13.23 -10.01 14.74
CA PHE A 119 13.75 -8.79 15.35
C PHE A 119 14.09 -7.65 14.35
N PHE A 120 14.59 -7.94 13.13
CA PHE A 120 15.04 -6.89 12.18
C PHE A 120 13.87 -6.03 11.69
N ALA A 121 12.78 -6.70 11.32
CA ALA A 121 11.54 -6.06 10.92
C ALA A 121 11.00 -5.18 12.05
N HIS A 122 11.05 -5.65 13.30
CA HIS A 122 10.64 -4.85 14.45
C HIS A 122 11.55 -3.63 14.64
N TYR A 123 12.86 -3.82 14.72
CA TYR A 123 13.81 -2.76 15.06
C TYR A 123 13.81 -1.62 14.05
N ARG A 124 13.81 -1.89 12.73
CA ARG A 124 13.90 -0.80 11.72
C ARG A 124 12.57 -0.38 11.10
N LEU A 125 11.65 -1.32 10.88
CA LEU A 125 10.49 -1.09 10.01
C LEU A 125 9.15 -1.11 10.77
N GLY A 126 9.12 -1.77 11.93
CA GLY A 126 7.92 -2.02 12.72
C GLY A 126 6.96 -3.01 12.04
N CYS A 127 6.91 -4.25 12.52
CA CYS A 127 6.03 -5.28 11.94
C CYS A 127 4.54 -5.04 12.31
N PRO A 128 3.59 -4.99 11.35
CA PRO A 128 2.16 -4.88 11.66
C PRO A 128 1.60 -6.12 12.36
N GLY A 129 2.01 -7.33 11.95
CA GLY A 129 1.53 -8.59 12.53
C GLY A 129 1.84 -8.67 14.02
N CYS A 130 3.08 -8.44 14.40
CA CYS A 130 3.49 -8.49 15.81
C CYS A 130 3.01 -7.32 16.66
N ARG A 131 2.71 -6.16 16.05
CA ARG A 131 2.00 -5.09 16.75
C ARG A 131 0.61 -5.53 17.21
N GLY A 132 -0.08 -6.36 16.42
CA GLY A 132 -1.35 -6.98 16.82
C GLY A 132 -1.22 -7.90 18.04
N TYR A 133 -0.05 -8.50 18.23
CA TYR A 133 0.27 -9.34 19.39
C TYR A 133 0.94 -8.57 20.54
N SER A 134 0.92 -7.23 20.51
CA SER A 134 1.53 -6.35 21.54
C SER A 134 3.03 -6.59 21.76
N VAL A 135 3.74 -7.13 20.76
CA VAL A 135 5.19 -7.32 20.86
C VAL A 135 5.87 -5.96 20.74
N VAL A 136 6.62 -5.58 21.78
CA VAL A 136 7.28 -4.28 21.87
C VAL A 136 8.44 -4.21 20.88
N ARG A 137 8.66 -3.03 20.28
CA ARG A 137 9.81 -2.77 19.43
C ARG A 137 11.08 -2.80 20.30
N PRO A 138 12.10 -3.61 19.95
CA PRO A 138 13.37 -3.60 20.68
C PRO A 138 14.02 -2.22 20.66
N SER A 139 14.63 -1.81 21.77
CA SER A 139 15.53 -0.66 21.77
C SER A 139 16.80 -0.98 20.97
N ALA A 140 17.63 0.04 20.68
CA ALA A 140 18.93 -0.18 20.06
C ALA A 140 19.82 -1.12 20.90
N ALA A 141 19.82 -0.93 22.23
CA ALA A 141 20.58 -1.78 23.14
C ALA A 141 20.06 -3.22 23.17
N ASP A 142 18.74 -3.42 23.13
CA ASP A 142 18.16 -4.76 23.07
C ASP A 142 18.51 -5.44 21.74
N TRP A 143 18.42 -4.70 20.64
CA TRP A 143 18.80 -5.18 19.31
C TRP A 143 20.28 -5.60 19.24
N ASP A 144 21.19 -4.82 19.81
CA ASP A 144 22.60 -5.17 19.89
C ASP A 144 22.82 -6.45 20.72
N ARG A 145 22.13 -6.58 21.86
CA ARG A 145 22.18 -7.80 22.69
C ARG A 145 21.70 -9.03 21.91
N ILE A 146 20.59 -8.90 21.19
CA ILE A 146 19.97 -9.97 20.40
C ILE A 146 20.90 -10.43 19.27
N THR A 147 21.43 -9.48 18.49
CA THR A 147 22.31 -9.78 17.34
C THR A 147 23.65 -10.38 17.76
N ASN A 148 24.17 -9.99 18.92
CA ASN A 148 25.38 -10.60 19.49
C ASN A 148 25.11 -12.03 20.01
N SER A 149 23.92 -12.29 20.54
CA SER A 149 23.53 -13.61 21.08
C SER A 149 23.16 -14.62 19.98
N THR A 150 22.66 -14.13 18.84
CA THR A 150 22.32 -14.94 17.66
C THR A 150 23.00 -14.35 16.42
N PRO A 151 24.30 -14.62 16.20
CA PRO A 151 25.02 -14.07 15.06
C PRO A 151 24.37 -14.55 13.75
N PRO A 152 24.27 -13.68 12.73
CA PRO A 152 23.74 -14.09 11.43
C PRO A 152 24.54 -15.25 10.87
N LEU A 153 23.88 -16.16 10.12
CA LEU A 153 24.49 -17.39 9.59
C LEU A 153 25.82 -17.16 8.86
N ARG A 154 26.01 -15.98 8.26
CA ARG A 154 27.26 -15.57 7.60
C ARG A 154 28.49 -15.54 8.53
N ASN A 155 28.27 -15.32 9.83
CA ASN A 155 29.33 -15.30 10.85
C ASN A 155 29.47 -16.65 11.59
N ARG A 156 28.46 -17.53 11.52
CA ARG A 156 28.55 -18.90 12.08
C ARG A 156 29.53 -19.79 11.32
N ALA A 157 29.79 -19.51 10.05
CA ALA A 157 30.80 -20.23 9.27
C ALA A 157 32.26 -19.83 9.64
N GLN A 158 32.46 -18.70 10.32
CA GLN A 158 33.80 -18.23 10.75
C GLN A 158 34.12 -18.58 12.20
N ALA A 159 33.12 -18.75 13.06
CA ALA A 159 33.29 -19.25 14.41
C ALA A 159 33.03 -20.77 14.39
N GLY A 160 34.09 -21.59 14.37
CA GLY A 160 34.05 -23.06 14.25
C GLY A 160 33.36 -23.82 15.39
N GLY A 161 32.11 -23.49 15.71
CA GLY A 161 31.28 -24.18 16.68
C GLY A 161 30.51 -25.32 16.01
N ALA A 162 30.78 -26.55 16.45
CA ALA A 162 30.07 -27.74 16.05
C ALA A 162 28.54 -27.57 16.22
N VAL A 163 27.79 -27.94 15.19
CA VAL A 163 26.33 -28.04 15.24
C VAL A 163 25.98 -29.24 16.13
N PRO A 164 25.24 -29.09 17.24
CA PRO A 164 24.78 -30.25 17.98
C PRO A 164 23.75 -31.01 17.14
N ALA A 165 23.97 -32.31 17.01
CA ALA A 165 23.06 -33.22 16.32
C ALA A 165 21.68 -33.17 16.99
N ARG A 166 20.63 -33.05 16.17
CA ARG A 166 19.23 -33.22 16.59
C ARG A 166 19.06 -34.65 17.11
N VAL A 167 18.59 -34.76 18.36
CA VAL A 167 18.01 -36.00 18.87
C VAL A 167 16.70 -36.24 18.11
N ALA A 168 16.56 -37.45 17.58
CA ALA A 168 15.42 -37.93 16.80
C ALA A 168 14.17 -38.12 17.67
#